data_AF-A0A6M0ATY3-F1
#
_entry.id   AF-A0A6M0ATY3-F1
#
_cell.length_a   1.000
_cell.length_b   1.000
_cell.length_c   1.000
_cell.angle_alpha   90.00
_cell.angle_beta   90.00
_cell.angle_gamma   90.00
#
_symmetry.space_group_name_H-M   'P 1'
#
loop_
_entity.id
_entity.type
_entity.pdbx_description
1 polymer ?
#
loop_
_entity_poly.entity_id
_entity_poly.type
_entity_poly.pdbx_seq_one_letter_code
_entity_poly.pdbx_strand_id
1 'polypeptide(L)'
;MDYVTAQYQPKFIGDVLNLSKEQVSAALSYIEDNRTQVEAEYQTILQEEQENRQYWEQRNREHFARIATMPPKPGREALWAKLQEQKARHAQKA
;
A
#
# COMPACT_ATOMS: atom_id res chain seq x y z
N MET A 1 -10.44 10.61 1.15
CA MET A 1 -11.35 11.00 2.25
C MET A 1 -10.69 10.93 3.62
N ASP A 2 -9.70 10.06 3.87
CA ASP A 2 -9.04 9.91 5.18
C ASP A 2 -8.60 11.21 5.85
N TYR A 3 -7.98 12.13 5.10
CA TYR A 3 -7.57 13.41 5.65
C TYR A 3 -8.75 14.32 6.05
N VAL A 4 -9.85 14.23 5.31
CA VAL A 4 -11.05 15.03 5.55
C VAL A 4 -11.82 14.47 6.75
N THR A 5 -11.99 13.15 6.84
CA THR A 5 -12.69 12.49 7.95
C THR A 5 -11.92 12.57 9.26
N ALA A 6 -10.59 12.53 9.21
CA ALA A 6 -9.72 12.77 10.36
C ALA A 6 -9.52 14.28 10.68
N GLN A 7 -10.24 15.17 9.98
CA GLN A 7 -10.28 16.61 10.24
C GLN A 7 -8.91 17.29 10.23
N TYR A 8 -8.04 16.87 9.30
CA TYR A 8 -6.73 17.52 9.13
C TYR A 8 -6.89 18.96 8.65
N GLN A 9 -5.94 19.81 9.05
CA GLN A 9 -5.92 21.20 8.60
C GLN A 9 -5.71 21.28 7.07
N PRO A 10 -6.43 22.16 6.35
CA PRO A 10 -6.31 22.28 4.90
C PRO A 10 -4.87 22.52 4.40
N LYS A 11 -4.08 23.27 5.16
CA LYS A 11 -2.65 23.48 4.85
C LYS A 11 -1.88 22.17 4.80
N PHE A 12 -2.06 21.31 5.80
CA PHE A 12 -1.41 20.01 5.87
C PHE A 12 -1.85 19.09 4.71
N ILE A 13 -3.14 19.09 4.38
CA ILE A 13 -3.65 18.33 3.22
C ILE A 13 -2.98 18.79 1.93
N GLY A 14 -2.82 20.11 1.75
CA GLY A 14 -2.11 20.69 0.61
C GLY A 14 -0.65 20.29 0.56
N ASP A 15 0.06 20.36 1.68
CA ASP A 15 1.48 20.00 1.76
C ASP A 15 1.71 18.51 1.44
N VAL A 16 0.86 17.60 1.94
CA VAL A 16 1.00 16.15 1.71
C VAL A 16 0.62 15.75 0.29
N LEU A 17 -0.43 16.35 -0.27
CA LEU A 17 -0.94 16.01 -1.61
C LEU A 17 -0.35 16.88 -2.73
N ASN A 18 0.56 17.80 -2.39
CA ASN A 18 1.18 18.76 -3.30
C ASN A 18 0.13 19.59 -4.07
N LEU A 19 -0.85 20.13 -3.33
CA LEU A 19 -1.94 20.95 -3.87
C LEU A 19 -1.79 22.42 -3.43
N SER A 20 -2.17 23.34 -4.33
CA SER A 20 -2.25 24.77 -3.99
C SER A 20 -3.39 25.04 -3.00
N LYS A 21 -3.34 26.17 -2.32
CA LYS A 21 -4.40 26.59 -1.38
C LYS A 21 -5.77 26.65 -2.06
N GLU A 22 -5.81 27.15 -3.29
CA GLU A 22 -7.02 27.29 -4.11
C GLU A 22 -7.58 25.91 -4.47
N GLN A 23 -6.71 24.97 -4.85
CA GLN A 23 -7.10 23.59 -5.17
C GLN A 23 -7.65 22.87 -3.95
N VAL A 24 -7.01 23.00 -2.79
CA VAL A 24 -7.50 22.43 -1.53
C VAL A 24 -8.87 23.02 -1.17
N SER A 25 -9.02 24.35 -1.25
CA SER A 25 -10.29 25.00 -0.95
C SER A 25 -11.40 24.55 -1.89
N ALA A 26 -11.13 24.46 -3.19
CA ALA A 26 -12.10 24.00 -4.19
C ALA A 26 -12.49 22.53 -3.94
N ALA A 27 -11.52 21.67 -3.65
CA ALA A 27 -11.77 20.26 -3.36
C ALA A 27 -12.60 20.08 -2.08
N LEU A 28 -12.27 20.79 -0.99
CA LEU A 28 -13.03 20.72 0.25
C LEU A 28 -14.47 21.22 0.09
N SER A 29 -14.67 22.32 -0.67
CA SER A 29 -16.02 22.82 -0.97
C SER A 29 -16.83 21.79 -1.76
N TYR A 30 -16.24 21.22 -2.81
CA TYR A 30 -16.90 20.22 -3.63
C TYR A 30 -17.27 18.97 -2.83
N ILE A 31 -16.38 18.50 -1.94
CA ILE A 31 -16.64 17.36 -1.06
C ILE A 31 -17.79 17.68 -0.10
N GLU A 32 -17.87 18.90 0.42
CA GLU A 32 -18.97 19.28 1.32
C GLU A 32 -20.31 19.31 0.57
N ASP A 33 -20.35 19.92 -0.62
CA ASP A 33 -21.57 20.02 -1.44
C ASP A 33 -22.06 18.65 -1.94
N ASN A 34 -21.17 17.66 -2.07
CA ASN A 34 -21.45 16.34 -2.64
C ASN A 34 -21.13 15.19 -1.68
N ARG A 35 -21.17 15.46 -0.37
CA ARG A 35 -20.59 14.58 0.65
C ARG A 35 -21.06 13.14 0.58
N THR A 36 -22.37 12.92 0.48
CA THR A 36 -22.97 11.58 0.41
C THR A 36 -22.46 10.78 -0.79
N GLN A 37 -22.36 11.43 -1.96
CA GLN A 37 -21.88 10.77 -3.17
C GLN A 37 -20.40 10.42 -3.06
N VAL A 38 -19.57 11.38 -2.66
CA VAL A 38 -18.12 11.19 -2.54
C VAL A 38 -17.78 10.13 -1.48
N GLU A 39 -18.48 10.12 -0.34
CA GLU A 39 -18.28 9.09 0.67
C GLU A 39 -18.70 7.70 0.16
N ALA A 40 -19.79 7.58 -0.58
CA ALA A 40 -20.22 6.30 -1.16
C ALA A 40 -19.20 5.77 -2.17
N GLU A 41 -18.73 6.61 -3.10
CA GLU A 41 -17.70 6.24 -4.08
C GLU A 41 -16.39 5.83 -3.39
N TYR A 42 -16.00 6.57 -2.35
CA TYR A 42 -14.81 6.26 -1.57
C TYR A 42 -14.90 4.90 -0.86
N GLN A 43 -16.04 4.56 -0.27
CA GLN A 43 -16.23 3.24 0.36
C GLN A 43 -16.18 2.09 -0.65
N THR A 44 -16.76 2.29 -1.85
CA THR A 44 -16.67 1.30 -2.94
C THR A 44 -15.21 1.04 -3.32
N ILE A 45 -14.39 2.08 -3.48
CA ILE A 45 -12.97 1.94 -3.82
C ILE A 45 -12.22 1.16 -2.72
N LEU A 46 -12.48 1.45 -1.44
CA LEU A 46 -11.85 0.73 -0.34
C LEU A 46 -12.19 -0.76 -0.35
N GLN A 47 -13.45 -1.10 -0.66
CA GLN A 47 -13.87 -2.49 -0.79
C GLN A 47 -13.15 -3.17 -1.96
N GLU A 48 -13.14 -2.55 -3.14
CA GLU A 48 -12.47 -3.09 -4.33
C GLU A 48 -10.96 -3.29 -4.12
N GLU A 49 -10.29 -2.34 -3.45
CA GLU A 49 -8.88 -2.48 -3.11
C GLU A 49 -8.63 -3.67 -2.17
N GLN A 50 -9.49 -3.86 -1.17
CA GLN A 50 -9.37 -4.96 -0.23
C GLN A 50 -9.60 -6.31 -0.91
N GLU A 51 -10.59 -6.41 -1.79
CA GLU A 51 -10.85 -7.61 -2.60
C GLU A 51 -9.67 -7.92 -3.52
N ASN A 52 -9.14 -6.91 -4.21
CA ASN A 52 -7.96 -7.05 -5.06
C ASN A 52 -6.73 -7.52 -4.28
N ARG A 53 -6.49 -6.93 -3.10
CA ARG A 53 -5.40 -7.33 -2.22
C ARG A 53 -5.52 -8.80 -1.85
N GLN A 54 -6.68 -9.22 -1.36
CA GLN A 54 -6.92 -10.61 -0.95
C GLN A 54 -6.74 -11.59 -2.11
N TYR A 55 -7.26 -11.24 -3.29
CA TYR A 55 -7.10 -12.06 -4.50
C TYR A 55 -5.62 -12.29 -4.85
N TRP A 56 -4.82 -11.22 -4.88
CA TRP A 56 -3.40 -11.33 -5.20
C TRP A 56 -2.57 -11.97 -4.09
N GLU A 57 -2.89 -11.71 -2.81
CA GLU A 57 -2.22 -12.36 -1.69
C GLU A 57 -2.44 -13.87 -1.71
N GLN A 58 -3.67 -14.32 -1.94
CA GLN A 58 -3.99 -15.75 -2.04
C GLN A 58 -3.26 -16.39 -3.21
N ARG A 59 -3.29 -15.74 -4.39
CA ARG A 59 -2.63 -16.25 -5.59
C ARG A 59 -1.11 -16.29 -5.46
N ASN A 60 -0.53 -15.26 -4.86
CA ASN A 60 0.91 -15.16 -4.69
C ASN A 60 1.44 -16.08 -3.59
N ARG A 61 0.60 -16.51 -2.64
CA ARG A 61 1.00 -17.43 -1.56
C ARG A 61 1.63 -18.71 -2.10
N GLU A 62 0.97 -19.37 -3.05
CA GLU A 62 1.47 -20.61 -3.67
C GLU A 62 2.73 -20.35 -4.50
N HIS A 63 2.76 -19.25 -5.24
CA HIS A 63 3.92 -18.87 -6.05
C HIS A 63 5.15 -18.59 -5.16
N PHE A 64 4.98 -17.87 -4.05
CA PHE A 64 6.06 -17.58 -3.12
C PHE A 64 6.51 -18.84 -2.38
N ALA A 65 5.59 -19.72 -1.97
CA ALA A 65 5.94 -21.01 -1.39
C ALA A 65 6.81 -21.84 -2.36
N ARG A 66 6.44 -21.87 -3.64
CA ARG A 66 7.22 -22.54 -4.69
C ARG A 66 8.59 -21.89 -4.91
N ILE A 67 8.69 -20.56 -4.93
CA ILE A 67 9.99 -19.87 -5.04
C ILE A 67 10.87 -20.21 -3.84
N ALA A 68 10.30 -20.25 -2.62
CA ALA A 68 11.06 -20.50 -1.41
C ALA A 68 11.74 -21.89 -1.41
N THR A 69 11.15 -22.87 -2.11
CA THR A 69 11.72 -24.22 -2.25
C THR A 69 12.59 -24.40 -3.50
N MET A 70 12.74 -23.40 -4.36
CA MET A 70 13.54 -23.53 -5.57
C MET A 70 15.04 -23.66 -5.24
N PRO A 71 15.75 -24.60 -5.87
CA PRO A 71 17.19 -24.69 -5.71
C PRO A 71 17.88 -23.46 -6.33
N PRO A 72 19.06 -23.07 -5.82
CA PRO A 72 19.87 -22.04 -6.44
C PRO A 72 20.22 -22.44 -7.88
N LYS A 73 20.39 -21.44 -8.75
CA LYS A 73 20.87 -21.69 -10.11
C LYS A 73 22.27 -22.35 -10.05
N PRO A 74 22.56 -23.32 -10.93
CA PRO A 74 23.87 -23.94 -11.00
C PRO A 74 24.99 -22.90 -11.09
N GLY A 75 26.04 -23.06 -10.28
CA GLY A 75 27.19 -22.15 -10.21
C GLY A 75 26.99 -20.90 -9.34
N ARG A 76 25.87 -20.80 -8.60
CA ARG A 76 25.60 -19.71 -7.64
C ARG A 76 25.37 -20.19 -6.21
N GLU A 77 25.68 -21.44 -5.91
CA GLU A 77 25.42 -22.11 -4.63
C GLU A 77 26.14 -21.40 -3.47
N ALA A 78 27.42 -21.04 -3.66
CA ALA A 78 28.21 -20.34 -2.65
C ALA A 78 27.68 -18.93 -2.35
N LEU A 79 27.19 -18.22 -3.36
CA LEU A 79 26.56 -16.91 -3.19
C LEU A 79 25.21 -17.04 -2.46
N TRP A 80 24.43 -18.07 -2.81
CA TRP A 80 23.16 -18.36 -2.15
C TRP A 80 23.34 -18.71 -0.68
N ALA A 81 24.36 -19.50 -0.33
CA ALA A 81 24.68 -19.83 1.06
C ALA A 81 24.96 -18.57 1.90
N LYS A 82 25.78 -17.63 1.38
CA LYS A 82 26.03 -16.34 2.05
C LYS A 82 24.75 -15.52 2.23
N LEU A 83 23.87 -15.52 1.24
CA LEU A 83 22.58 -14.83 1.31
C LEU A 83 21.68 -15.41 2.40
N GLN A 84 21.60 -16.75 2.52
CA GLN A 84 20.81 -17.41 3.55
C GLN A 84 21.36 -17.13 4.95
N GLU A 85 22.68 -17.14 5.12
CA GLU A 85 23.33 -16.79 6.38
C GLU A 85 23.01 -15.35 6.80
N GLN A 86 23.07 -14.40 5.87
CA GLN A 86 22.73 -13.01 6.14
C GLN A 86 21.24 -12.85 6.51
N LYS A 87 20.33 -13.53 5.81
CA LYS A 87 18.91 -13.54 6.14
C LYS A 87 18.64 -14.05 7.56
N ALA A 88 19.30 -15.16 7.95
CA ALA A 88 19.17 -15.71 9.30
C ALA A 88 19.64 -14.71 10.37
N ARG A 89 20.77 -14.02 10.13
CA ARG A 89 21.29 -12.99 11.05
C ARG A 89 20.33 -11.81 11.20
N HIS A 90 19.63 -11.41 10.14
CA HIS A 90 18.63 -10.33 10.22
C HIS A 90 17.36 -10.79 10.95
N ALA A 91 16.89 -12.02 10.71
CA ALA A 91 15.72 -12.56 11.38
C ALA A 91 15.93 -12.75 12.90
N GLN A 92 17.16 -12.97 13.36
CA GLN A 92 17.50 -13.03 14.79
C GLN A 92 17.60 -11.65 15.47
N LYS A 93 17.65 -10.57 14.68
CA LYS A 93 17.78 -9.19 15.17
C LYS A 93 16.47 -8.39 15.10
N ALA A 94 15.47 -8.92 14.39
CA ALA A 94 14.13 -8.34 14.25
C ALA A 94 13.20 -8.93 15.31
#